data_AF-W6U3I3-F1
#
_entry.id   AF-W6U3I3-F1
#
_cell.length_a   1.000
_cell.length_b   1.000
_cell.length_c   1.000
_cell.angle_alpha   90.00
_cell.angle_beta   90.00
_cell.angle_gamma   90.00
#
_symmetry.space_group_name_H-M   'P 1'
#
loop_
_entity.id
_entity.type
_entity.pdbx_description
1 polymer ?
#
loop_
_entity_poly.entity_id
_entity_poly.type
_entity_poly.pdbx_seq_one_letter_code
_entity_poly.pdbx_strand_id
1 'polypeptide(L)'
;MKQDFENDEWMKGVRETGFTTPAHYFDELSESINARISAEKLKSVIQNDGHIVPDHYFEKLQANILAKTVGETKPIAKPKVIRLWNSNLVKYASAACFLLITGVGLYFNQQQSPAQQTVSSDLATEQMLYDIDEQVIIDHISSTDITQPKSTVADTDLENYILTNYSQNELATSL
;
A
#
# COMPACT_ATOMS: atom_id res chain seq x y z
N MET A 1 -34.07 3.67 -78.43
CA MET A 1 -34.02 2.46 -77.60
C MET A 1 -32.56 2.25 -77.25
N LYS A 2 -32.15 2.61 -76.03
CA LYS A 2 -30.77 2.47 -75.55
C LYS A 2 -30.70 1.12 -74.84
N GLN A 3 -29.84 0.21 -75.29
CA GLN A 3 -29.50 -1.01 -74.58
C GLN A 3 -28.03 -0.90 -74.18
N ASP A 4 -27.87 -0.50 -72.94
CA ASP A 4 -26.76 -0.68 -72.02
C ASP A 4 -26.04 -2.03 -72.17
N PHE A 5 -24.80 -1.97 -72.66
CA PHE A 5 -23.84 -3.08 -72.70
C PHE A 5 -22.81 -2.90 -71.58
N GLU A 6 -23.28 -2.75 -70.34
CA GLU A 6 -22.44 -2.92 -69.14
C GLU A 6 -22.66 -4.34 -68.64
N ASN A 7 -21.82 -5.28 -69.13
CA ASN A 7 -21.76 -6.61 -68.57
C ASN A 7 -20.36 -6.88 -67.99
N ASP A 8 -20.17 -6.42 -66.75
CA ASP A 8 -18.95 -6.58 -65.95
C ASP A 8 -18.87 -7.97 -65.27
N GLU A 9 -19.67 -8.94 -65.73
CA GLU A 9 -19.76 -10.28 -65.13
C GLU A 9 -18.44 -11.05 -65.13
N TRP A 10 -17.56 -10.84 -66.12
CA TRP A 10 -16.29 -11.55 -66.22
C TRP A 10 -15.27 -11.17 -65.13
N MET A 11 -15.47 -10.05 -64.43
CA MET A 11 -14.59 -9.58 -63.35
C MET A 11 -14.98 -10.13 -61.96
N LYS A 12 -16.12 -10.84 -61.84
CA LYS A 12 -16.59 -11.37 -60.55
C LYS A 12 -15.82 -12.61 -60.06
N GLY A 13 -15.09 -13.32 -60.92
CA GLY A 13 -14.39 -14.57 -60.56
C GLY A 13 -12.94 -14.43 -60.06
N VAL A 14 -12.32 -13.25 -60.19
CA VAL A 14 -10.86 -13.10 -59.93
C VAL A 14 -10.56 -12.81 -58.44
N ARG A 15 -11.58 -12.43 -57.65
CA ARG A 15 -11.37 -11.87 -56.30
C ARG A 15 -11.29 -12.90 -55.17
N GLU A 16 -11.64 -14.17 -55.42
CA GLU A 16 -11.58 -15.25 -54.42
C GLU A 16 -10.64 -16.39 -54.83
N THR A 17 -9.54 -16.06 -55.49
CA THR A 17 -8.42 -17.00 -55.52
C THR A 17 -7.87 -17.03 -54.09
N GLY A 18 -8.01 -18.14 -53.36
CA GLY A 18 -7.65 -18.30 -51.95
C GLY A 18 -6.16 -18.11 -51.60
N PHE A 19 -5.42 -17.40 -52.46
CA PHE A 19 -4.04 -17.01 -52.32
C PHE A 19 -3.98 -15.60 -51.74
N THR A 20 -4.13 -15.51 -50.42
CA THR A 20 -3.84 -14.27 -49.69
C THR A 20 -2.45 -14.38 -49.07
N THR A 21 -1.61 -13.36 -49.28
CA THR A 21 -0.30 -13.30 -48.64
C THR A 21 -0.44 -12.68 -47.24
N PRO A 22 0.38 -13.12 -46.27
CA PRO A 22 0.43 -12.51 -44.94
C PRO A 22 0.71 -10.99 -45.00
N ALA A 23 0.26 -10.26 -43.98
CA ALA A 23 0.60 -8.85 -43.81
C ALA A 23 2.14 -8.68 -43.80
N HIS A 24 2.63 -7.61 -44.43
CA HIS A 24 4.06 -7.27 -44.55
C HIS A 24 4.94 -8.27 -45.30
N TYR A 25 4.35 -9.30 -45.94
CA TYR A 25 5.12 -10.29 -46.70
C TYR A 25 6.05 -9.63 -47.73
N PHE A 26 5.53 -8.72 -48.56
CA PHE A 26 6.33 -8.05 -49.58
C PHE A 26 7.26 -6.97 -49.03
N ASP A 27 6.90 -6.36 -47.89
CA ASP A 27 7.74 -5.37 -47.21
C ASP A 27 9.05 -6.01 -46.71
N GLU A 28 8.96 -7.22 -46.15
CA GLU A 28 10.11 -7.95 -45.59
C GLU A 28 10.80 -8.89 -46.59
N LEU A 29 10.13 -9.24 -47.71
CA LEU A 29 10.62 -10.24 -48.66
C LEU A 29 12.02 -9.93 -49.19
N SER A 30 12.26 -8.66 -49.56
CA SER A 30 13.56 -8.26 -50.12
C SER A 30 14.68 -8.38 -49.08
N GLU A 31 14.42 -7.95 -47.85
CA GLU A 31 15.38 -8.04 -46.76
C GLU A 31 15.68 -9.50 -46.39
N SER A 32 14.64 -10.33 -46.30
CA SER A 32 14.76 -11.77 -46.05
C SER A 32 15.61 -12.50 -47.11
N ILE A 33 15.35 -12.22 -48.40
CA ILE A 33 16.13 -12.79 -49.51
C ILE A 33 17.60 -12.36 -49.40
N ASN A 34 17.86 -11.07 -49.18
CA ASN A 34 19.23 -10.55 -49.08
C ASN A 34 19.97 -11.09 -47.85
N ALA A 35 19.29 -11.22 -46.71
CA ALA A 35 19.83 -11.81 -45.50
C ALA A 35 20.23 -13.28 -45.73
N ARG A 36 19.38 -14.05 -46.41
CA ARG A 36 19.66 -15.45 -46.73
C ARG A 36 20.83 -15.61 -47.69
N ILE A 37 20.89 -14.79 -48.75
CA ILE A 37 22.03 -14.78 -49.69
C ILE A 37 23.33 -14.42 -48.95
N SER A 38 23.27 -13.46 -48.05
CA SER A 38 24.44 -13.02 -47.28
C SER A 38 24.93 -14.11 -46.32
N ALA A 39 24.01 -14.82 -45.66
CA ALA A 39 24.32 -15.96 -44.80
C ALA A 39 24.95 -17.12 -45.58
N GLU A 40 24.43 -17.42 -46.79
CA GLU A 40 24.97 -18.47 -47.65
C GLU A 40 26.36 -18.12 -48.19
N LYS A 41 26.58 -16.87 -48.60
CA LYS A 41 27.91 -16.36 -48.95
C LYS A 41 28.88 -16.48 -47.78
N LEU A 42 28.46 -16.13 -46.57
CA LEU A 42 29.30 -16.27 -45.39
C LEU A 42 29.66 -17.73 -45.11
N LYS A 43 28.70 -18.65 -45.25
CA LYS A 43 28.94 -20.09 -45.14
C LYS A 43 29.92 -20.63 -46.18
N SER A 44 29.95 -20.05 -47.39
CA SER A 44 30.93 -20.43 -48.42
C SER A 44 32.37 -19.96 -48.12
N VAL A 45 32.51 -18.88 -47.33
CA VAL A 45 33.81 -18.32 -46.92
C VAL A 45 34.34 -19.03 -45.65
N ILE A 46 33.43 -19.45 -44.77
CA ILE A 46 33.75 -20.16 -43.54
C ILE A 46 33.85 -21.67 -43.85
N GLN A 47 35.08 -22.18 -44.01
CA GLN A 47 35.33 -23.59 -44.38
C GLN A 47 35.01 -24.61 -43.27
N ASN A 48 34.90 -24.17 -42.02
CA ASN A 48 34.59 -25.02 -40.88
C ASN A 48 33.41 -24.40 -40.13
N ASP A 49 32.41 -25.21 -39.75
CA ASP A 49 31.18 -24.78 -39.04
C ASP A 49 31.44 -24.16 -37.64
N GLY A 50 32.68 -23.79 -37.31
CA GLY A 50 33.08 -23.14 -36.07
C GLY A 50 33.06 -24.07 -34.85
N HIS A 51 32.59 -25.30 -35.01
CA HIS A 51 32.48 -26.29 -33.96
C HIS A 51 33.68 -27.24 -34.00
N ILE A 52 34.84 -26.74 -33.55
CA ILE A 52 36.01 -27.59 -33.30
C ILE A 52 36.02 -27.92 -31.82
N VAL A 53 35.94 -29.21 -31.50
CA VAL A 53 36.16 -29.69 -30.14
C VAL A 53 37.66 -29.70 -29.84
N PRO A 54 38.09 -29.39 -28.61
CA PRO A 54 39.50 -29.51 -28.22
C PRO A 54 40.01 -30.94 -28.37
N ASP A 55 41.32 -31.07 -28.60
CA ASP A 55 41.98 -32.38 -28.64
C ASP A 55 41.67 -33.18 -27.36
N HIS A 56 41.33 -34.45 -27.56
CA HIS A 56 40.97 -35.40 -26.51
C HIS A 56 39.72 -35.06 -25.68
N TYR A 57 38.82 -34.21 -26.19
CA TYR A 57 37.57 -33.85 -25.50
C TYR A 57 36.73 -35.09 -25.15
N PHE A 58 36.48 -35.97 -26.12
CA PHE A 58 35.60 -37.13 -25.94
C PHE A 58 36.24 -38.22 -25.07
N GLU A 59 37.56 -38.35 -25.12
CA GLU A 59 38.34 -39.26 -24.29
C GLU A 59 38.30 -38.85 -22.82
N LYS A 60 38.32 -37.54 -22.54
CA LYS A 60 38.18 -36.99 -21.19
C LYS A 60 36.72 -36.85 -20.75
N LEU A 61 35.77 -36.82 -21.68
CA LEU A 61 34.35 -36.60 -21.39
C LEU A 61 33.80 -37.64 -20.42
N GLN A 62 34.02 -38.93 -20.70
CA GLN A 62 33.53 -40.00 -19.83
C GLN A 62 34.14 -39.92 -18.42
N ALA A 63 35.46 -39.71 -18.33
CA ALA A 63 36.14 -39.56 -17.05
C ALA A 63 35.65 -38.34 -16.27
N ASN A 64 35.41 -37.21 -16.95
CA ASN A 64 34.88 -35.98 -16.36
C ASN A 64 33.44 -36.15 -15.86
N ILE A 65 32.58 -36.84 -16.63
CA ILE A 65 31.21 -37.15 -16.21
C ILE A 65 31.27 -38.00 -14.95
N LEU A 66 32.02 -39.11 -14.96
CA LEU A 66 32.13 -40.00 -13.80
C LEU A 66 32.74 -39.30 -12.58
N ALA A 67 33.75 -38.45 -12.76
CA ALA A 67 34.31 -37.66 -11.65
C ALA A 67 33.25 -36.74 -11.02
N LYS A 68 32.38 -36.14 -11.83
CA LYS A 68 31.33 -35.22 -11.39
C LYS A 68 30.04 -35.90 -10.89
N THR A 69 29.78 -37.14 -11.29
CA THR A 69 28.53 -37.86 -10.95
C THR A 69 28.73 -39.02 -9.97
N VAL A 70 29.91 -39.64 -9.97
CA VAL A 70 30.23 -40.84 -9.17
C VAL A 70 31.39 -40.57 -8.20
N GLY A 71 32.37 -39.75 -8.60
CA GLY A 71 33.65 -39.52 -7.91
C GLY A 71 33.64 -38.55 -6.73
N GLU A 72 32.59 -37.75 -6.56
CA GLU A 72 32.36 -36.98 -5.35
C GLU A 72 31.10 -37.48 -4.64
N THR A 73 31.19 -38.73 -4.17
CA THR A 73 30.70 -39.01 -2.82
C THR A 73 31.61 -38.29 -1.81
N LYS A 74 31.73 -36.95 -1.92
CA LYS A 74 31.80 -36.12 -0.72
C LYS A 74 30.67 -36.67 0.11
N PRO A 75 30.94 -37.35 1.25
CA PRO A 75 29.91 -38.08 1.97
C PRO A 75 28.78 -37.09 2.05
N ILE A 76 27.64 -37.42 1.42
CA ILE A 76 26.45 -36.60 1.47
C ILE A 76 26.24 -36.52 2.96
N ALA A 77 26.71 -35.42 3.56
CA ALA A 77 26.59 -35.17 4.97
C ALA A 77 25.09 -35.07 5.07
N LYS A 78 24.48 -36.19 5.50
CA LYS A 78 23.05 -36.46 5.47
C LYS A 78 22.39 -35.11 5.67
N PRO A 79 21.62 -34.57 4.70
CA PRO A 79 21.20 -33.17 4.75
C PRO A 79 20.73 -32.93 6.16
N LYS A 80 21.47 -32.10 6.91
CA LYS A 80 21.28 -31.99 8.35
C LYS A 80 19.91 -31.36 8.50
N VAL A 81 18.90 -32.20 8.70
CA VAL A 81 17.52 -31.80 8.89
C VAL A 81 17.45 -31.07 10.22
N ILE A 82 17.76 -29.78 10.19
CA ILE A 82 17.56 -28.92 11.34
C ILE A 82 16.06 -28.69 11.45
N ARG A 83 15.48 -29.00 12.61
CA ARG A 83 14.10 -28.68 12.91
C ARG A 83 14.07 -27.18 13.25
N LEU A 84 13.56 -26.35 12.34
CA LEU A 84 13.58 -24.88 12.50
C LEU A 84 12.81 -24.39 13.75
N TRP A 85 11.92 -25.21 14.31
CA TRP A 85 11.04 -24.86 15.42
C TRP A 85 11.34 -25.65 16.71
N ASN A 86 12.62 -25.83 17.07
CA ASN A 86 13.00 -26.61 18.26
C ASN A 86 13.54 -25.76 19.41
N SER A 87 12.77 -24.78 19.90
CA SER A 87 13.16 -24.10 21.13
C SER A 87 11.96 -23.70 21.99
N ASN A 88 12.14 -23.84 23.31
CA ASN A 88 11.23 -23.31 24.34
C ASN A 88 10.98 -21.79 24.19
N LEU A 89 11.79 -21.10 23.39
CA LEU A 89 11.61 -19.69 23.02
C LEU A 89 10.31 -19.38 22.28
N VAL A 90 9.72 -20.34 21.56
CA VAL A 90 8.42 -20.13 20.87
C VAL A 90 7.30 -19.85 21.89
N LYS A 91 7.42 -20.37 23.12
CA LYS A 91 6.45 -20.09 24.20
C LYS A 91 6.48 -18.61 24.62
N TYR A 92 7.67 -18.02 24.68
CA TYR A 92 7.85 -16.60 25.01
C TYR A 92 7.51 -15.68 23.84
N ALA A 93 7.85 -16.09 22.60
CA ALA A 93 7.47 -15.34 21.40
C ALA A 93 5.95 -15.21 21.27
N SER A 94 5.21 -16.30 21.54
CA SER A 94 3.74 -16.27 21.57
C SER A 94 3.19 -15.28 22.60
N ALA A 95 3.72 -15.27 23.84
CA ALA A 95 3.32 -14.33 24.88
C ALA A 95 3.60 -12.85 24.51
N ALA A 96 4.77 -12.57 23.93
CA ALA A 96 5.11 -11.22 23.46
C ALA A 96 4.20 -10.76 22.32
N CYS A 97 3.83 -11.66 21.40
CA CYS A 97 2.87 -11.35 20.34
C CYS A 97 1.48 -10.99 20.89
N PHE A 98 1.01 -11.67 21.95
CA PHE A 98 -0.27 -11.31 22.58
C PHE A 98 -0.22 -9.91 23.22
N LEU A 99 0.89 -9.55 23.86
CA LEU A 99 1.06 -8.20 24.40
C LEU A 99 1.11 -7.14 23.30
N LEU A 100 1.81 -7.42 22.19
CA LEU A 100 1.87 -6.52 21.04
C LEU A 100 0.50 -6.38 20.36
N ILE A 101 -0.24 -7.47 20.13
CA ILE A 101 -1.57 -7.43 19.51
C ILE A 101 -2.57 -6.71 20.41
N THR A 102 -2.54 -6.98 21.72
CA THR A 102 -3.44 -6.30 22.68
C THR A 102 -3.09 -4.82 22.78
N GLY A 103 -1.81 -4.48 22.88
CA GLY A 103 -1.34 -3.10 22.96
C GLY A 103 -1.64 -2.31 21.69
N VAL A 104 -1.36 -2.88 20.51
CA VAL A 104 -1.68 -2.27 19.22
C VAL A 104 -3.20 -2.19 19.02
N GLY A 105 -3.95 -3.23 19.39
CA GLY A 105 -5.42 -3.24 19.31
C GLY A 105 -6.07 -2.14 20.17
N LEU A 106 -5.60 -1.96 21.41
CA LEU A 106 -6.06 -0.86 22.28
C LEU A 106 -5.61 0.51 21.76
N TYR A 107 -4.38 0.61 21.25
CA TYR A 107 -3.85 1.85 20.67
C TYR A 107 -4.67 2.30 19.45
N PHE A 108 -4.98 1.40 18.52
CA PHE A 108 -5.82 1.72 17.36
C PHE A 108 -7.29 1.97 17.74
N ASN A 109 -7.83 1.28 18.76
CA ASN A 109 -9.17 1.56 19.29
C ASN A 109 -9.26 2.95 19.96
N GLN A 110 -8.21 3.36 20.67
CA GLN A 110 -8.08 4.70 21.24
C GLN A 110 -7.90 5.76 20.15
N GLN A 111 -7.19 5.44 19.07
CA GLN A 111 -6.99 6.36 17.93
C GLN A 111 -8.26 6.55 17.07
N GLN A 112 -9.16 5.56 17.05
CA GLN A 112 -10.49 5.66 16.43
C GLN A 112 -11.55 6.28 17.35
N SER A 113 -11.21 6.59 18.60
CA SER A 113 -12.05 7.42 19.47
C SER A 113 -11.74 8.90 19.17
N PRO A 114 -12.62 9.68 18.53
CA PRO A 114 -12.47 11.13 18.54
C PRO A 114 -12.61 11.58 19.99
N ALA A 115 -11.52 12.12 20.55
CA ALA A 115 -11.44 12.90 21.79
C ALA A 115 -12.58 12.67 22.82
N GLN A 116 -12.44 11.69 23.70
CA GLN A 116 -13.17 11.67 24.98
C GLN A 116 -12.22 11.36 26.14
N GLN A 117 -11.26 12.27 26.34
CA GLN A 117 -10.63 12.48 27.65
C GLN A 117 -10.49 13.98 27.86
N THR A 118 -11.55 14.58 28.41
CA THR A 118 -11.61 15.75 29.32
C THR A 118 -13.04 16.30 29.48
N VAL A 119 -14.01 15.87 28.67
CA VAL A 119 -15.39 16.40 28.73
C VAL A 119 -16.34 15.60 29.66
N SER A 120 -15.94 14.45 30.19
CA SER A 120 -16.88 13.53 30.86
C SER A 120 -17.35 13.99 32.24
N SER A 121 -16.54 14.75 32.98
CA SER A 121 -16.97 15.34 34.26
C SER A 121 -17.75 16.64 34.07
N ASP A 122 -17.38 17.42 33.05
CA ASP A 122 -17.98 18.73 32.77
C ASP A 122 -19.36 18.55 32.09
N LEU A 123 -19.48 17.63 31.12
CA LEU A 123 -20.74 17.30 30.46
C LEU A 123 -21.73 16.59 31.38
N ALA A 124 -21.26 15.75 32.31
CA ALA A 124 -22.12 15.12 33.31
C ALA A 124 -22.67 16.17 34.30
N THR A 125 -21.89 17.20 34.57
CA THR A 125 -22.30 18.33 35.43
C THR A 125 -23.27 19.24 34.67
N GLU A 126 -23.02 19.56 33.40
CA GLU A 126 -23.97 20.30 32.56
C GLU A 126 -25.29 19.56 32.37
N GLN A 127 -25.25 18.23 32.15
CA GLN A 127 -26.47 17.45 31.98
C GLN A 127 -27.27 17.30 33.28
N MET A 128 -26.60 17.26 34.44
CA MET A 128 -27.28 17.35 35.73
C MET A 128 -27.92 18.75 35.94
N LEU A 129 -27.25 19.82 35.48
CA LEU A 129 -27.76 21.18 35.59
C LEU A 129 -29.00 21.42 34.69
N TYR A 130 -29.08 20.72 33.55
CA TYR A 130 -30.21 20.79 32.61
C TYR A 130 -31.42 19.94 33.06
N ASP A 131 -31.20 18.93 33.90
CA ASP A 131 -32.24 18.04 34.44
C ASP A 131 -32.88 18.60 35.73
N ILE A 132 -32.50 19.80 36.16
CA ILE A 132 -33.16 20.48 37.27
C ILE A 132 -34.51 21.00 36.79
N ASP A 133 -35.59 20.47 37.38
CA ASP A 133 -36.96 20.90 37.09
C ASP A 133 -37.19 22.38 37.45
N GLU A 134 -37.94 23.10 36.60
CA GLU A 134 -38.23 24.53 36.77
C GLU A 134 -38.86 24.83 38.14
N GLN A 135 -39.67 23.92 38.68
CA GLN A 135 -40.29 24.08 39.99
C GLN A 135 -39.27 24.02 41.12
N VAL A 136 -38.19 23.24 40.97
CA VAL A 136 -37.08 23.18 41.94
C VAL A 136 -36.25 24.44 41.90
N ILE A 137 -36.02 25.00 40.70
CA ILE A 137 -35.37 26.31 40.53
C ILE A 137 -36.21 27.40 41.20
N ILE A 138 -37.54 27.42 40.96
CA ILE A 138 -38.49 28.36 41.56
C ILE A 138 -38.55 28.20 43.08
N ASP A 139 -38.53 26.98 43.60
CA ASP A 139 -38.52 26.71 45.03
C ASP A 139 -37.21 27.19 45.67
N HIS A 140 -36.06 26.99 45.01
CA HIS A 140 -34.76 27.47 45.52
C HIS A 140 -34.64 29.00 45.54
N ILE A 141 -35.14 29.70 44.51
CA ILE A 141 -35.16 31.18 44.49
C ILE A 141 -36.26 31.77 45.37
N SER A 142 -37.33 31.04 45.66
CA SER A 142 -38.39 31.50 46.57
C SER A 142 -38.04 31.23 48.03
N SER A 143 -37.31 30.15 48.30
CA SER A 143 -36.76 29.83 49.63
C SER A 143 -35.50 30.63 49.96
N THR A 144 -34.75 31.06 48.94
CA THR A 144 -33.66 32.04 49.09
C THR A 144 -34.23 33.43 48.83
N ASP A 145 -34.70 34.12 49.88
CA ASP A 145 -34.94 35.56 49.82
C ASP A 145 -33.80 36.23 49.04
N ILE A 146 -34.09 36.91 47.92
CA ILE A 146 -33.13 37.64 47.09
C ILE A 146 -32.58 38.83 47.89
N THR A 147 -31.76 38.52 48.87
CA THR A 147 -30.85 39.45 49.50
C THR A 147 -29.51 39.15 48.86
N GLN A 148 -29.12 40.04 47.94
CA GLN A 148 -27.75 40.32 47.47
C GLN A 148 -26.73 39.22 47.79
N PRO A 149 -26.15 38.51 46.80
CA PRO A 149 -25.12 37.52 47.07
C PRO A 149 -24.05 38.16 47.94
N LYS A 150 -23.90 37.65 49.16
CA LYS A 150 -22.76 37.91 50.02
C LYS A 150 -21.54 37.40 49.25
N SER A 151 -20.88 38.31 48.55
CA SER A 151 -19.59 38.07 47.89
C SER A 151 -18.65 37.45 48.92
N THR A 152 -18.42 36.16 48.78
CA THR A 152 -17.31 35.41 49.39
C THR A 152 -16.03 35.53 48.55
N VAL A 153 -16.00 36.44 47.57
CA VAL A 153 -14.75 37.01 47.08
C VAL A 153 -14.32 38.01 48.15
N ALA A 154 -13.18 37.77 48.78
CA ALA A 154 -12.60 38.74 49.69
C ALA A 154 -12.57 40.10 48.98
N ASP A 155 -13.15 41.15 49.57
CA ASP A 155 -13.21 42.49 48.96
C ASP A 155 -11.84 42.91 48.38
N THR A 156 -10.75 42.45 49.00
CA THR A 156 -9.36 42.60 48.54
C THR A 156 -9.10 42.09 47.12
N ASP A 157 -9.59 40.90 46.75
CA ASP A 157 -9.31 40.30 45.43
C ASP A 157 -10.06 41.05 44.33
N LEU A 158 -11.28 41.47 44.62
CA LEU A 158 -12.08 42.29 43.72
C LEU A 158 -11.48 43.69 43.57
N GLU A 159 -11.06 44.31 44.68
CA GLU A 159 -10.42 45.63 44.70
C GLU A 159 -9.11 45.60 43.90
N ASN A 160 -8.28 44.57 44.08
CA ASN A 160 -7.05 44.38 43.31
C ASN A 160 -7.34 44.20 41.82
N TYR A 161 -8.35 43.41 41.46
CA TYR A 161 -8.70 43.19 40.05
C TYR A 161 -9.15 44.50 39.38
N ILE A 162 -9.98 45.29 40.07
CA ILE A 162 -10.44 46.58 39.57
C ILE A 162 -9.27 47.55 39.41
N LEU A 163 -8.38 47.66 40.41
CA LEU A 163 -7.20 48.54 40.34
C LEU A 163 -6.18 48.11 39.29
N THR A 164 -6.10 46.81 38.97
CA THR A 164 -5.14 46.29 37.99
C THR A 164 -5.65 46.45 36.55
N ASN A 165 -6.96 46.32 36.33
CA ASN A 165 -7.54 46.30 34.98
C ASN A 165 -8.21 47.61 34.57
N TYR A 166 -8.54 48.50 35.51
CA TYR A 166 -9.17 49.78 35.24
C TYR A 166 -8.34 50.94 35.80
N SER A 167 -8.14 51.97 34.98
CA SER A 167 -7.46 53.19 35.44
C SER A 167 -8.42 54.10 36.21
N GLN A 168 -7.91 54.90 37.16
CA GLN A 168 -8.72 55.86 37.92
C GLN A 168 -9.51 56.83 37.02
N ASN A 169 -8.99 57.12 35.82
CA ASN A 169 -9.64 58.00 34.87
C ASN A 169 -10.84 57.33 34.20
N GLU A 170 -10.80 56.01 33.98
CA GLU A 170 -11.89 55.24 33.37
C GLU A 170 -13.07 55.07 34.34
N LEU A 171 -12.77 54.81 35.62
CA LEU A 171 -13.76 54.66 36.69
C LEU A 171 -14.55 55.95 36.96
N ALA A 172 -13.92 57.11 36.76
CA ALA A 172 -14.57 58.41 36.94
C ALA A 172 -15.42 58.84 35.73
N THR A 173 -15.13 58.33 34.52
CA THR A 173 -15.91 58.61 33.31
C THR A 173 -17.10 57.68 33.10
N SER A 174 -17.18 56.56 33.82
CA SER A 174 -18.27 55.59 33.71
C SER A 174 -19.39 55.76 34.74
N LEU A 175 -19.40 56.88 35.49
CA LEU A 175 -20.47 57.28 36.40
C LEU A 175 -21.21 58.51 35.84
#